data_AF-A0A5K7ZGE4-F1
#
_entry.id   AF-A0A5K7ZGE4-F1
#
_cell.length_a   1.000
_cell.length_b   1.000
_cell.length_c   1.000
_cell.angle_alpha   90.00
_cell.angle_beta   90.00
_cell.angle_gamma   90.00
#
_symmetry.space_group_name_H-M   'P 1'
#
loop_
_entity.id
_entity.type
_entity.pdbx_description
1 polymer ?
#
loop_
_entity_poly.entity_id
_entity_poly.type
_entity_poly.pdbx_seq_one_letter_code
_entity_poly.pdbx_strand_id
1 'polypeptide(L)'
;MPCVRSTKAKSILERLLSDELTASGQVKGQIAGPLTVGLSLVDQDGLPIYYHDDLRDVVVQTLAQNARCQAAMLGQTGLRPIIFVDDPAISAWGSRLHLSLSRDSIQADLETIFSSIRSQGALCGHC
;
A
#
# COMPACT_ATOMS: atom_id res chain seq x y z
N MET A 1 -2.05 -41.32 -8.38
CA MET A 1 -0.85 -40.66 -7.81
C MET A 1 -1.32 -39.66 -6.75
N PRO A 2 -0.97 -39.82 -5.46
CA PRO A 2 -1.36 -38.86 -4.44
C PRO A 2 -0.42 -37.65 -4.49
N CYS A 3 -1.02 -36.48 -4.63
CA CYS A 3 -0.35 -35.18 -4.46
C CYS A 3 0.22 -35.11 -3.04
N VAL A 4 1.54 -34.93 -2.94
CA VAL A 4 2.26 -34.77 -1.68
C VAL A 4 1.68 -33.58 -0.92
N ARG A 5 1.00 -33.84 0.20
CA ARG A 5 0.62 -32.80 1.16
C ARG A 5 1.91 -32.23 1.75
N SER A 6 2.35 -31.12 1.17
CA SER A 6 3.38 -30.26 1.74
C SER A 6 3.00 -29.94 3.19
N THR A 7 3.96 -30.13 4.09
CA THR A 7 3.91 -29.79 5.51
C THR A 7 3.42 -28.34 5.66
N LYS A 8 2.17 -28.15 6.11
CA LYS A 8 1.48 -26.86 6.10
C LYS A 8 2.21 -25.83 6.97
N ALA A 9 3.07 -25.02 6.37
CA ALA A 9 3.41 -23.72 6.94
C ALA A 9 2.10 -22.92 6.97
N LYS A 10 1.60 -22.61 8.18
CA LYS A 10 0.48 -21.68 8.33
C LYS A 10 0.83 -20.36 7.64
N SER A 11 -0.10 -19.80 6.87
CA SER A 11 0.10 -18.47 6.29
C SER A 11 0.40 -17.47 7.41
N ILE A 12 1.11 -16.37 7.12
CA ILE A 12 1.36 -15.32 8.13
C ILE A 12 0.04 -14.87 8.79
N LEU A 13 -1.05 -14.83 8.03
CA LEU A 13 -2.38 -14.51 8.55
C LEU A 13 -2.89 -15.56 9.55
N GLU A 14 -2.76 -16.85 9.23
CA GLU A 14 -3.12 -17.96 10.12
C GLU A 14 -2.26 -18.00 11.39
N ARG A 15 -1.02 -17.48 11.32
CA ARG A 15 -0.13 -17.34 12.48
C ARG A 15 -0.54 -16.16 13.36
N LEU A 16 -0.86 -15.01 12.76
CA LEU A 16 -1.40 -13.85 13.48
C LEU A 16 -2.72 -14.16 14.19
N LEU A 17 -3.52 -15.08 13.63
CA LEU A 17 -4.75 -15.59 14.23
C LEU A 17 -4.52 -16.56 15.40
N SER A 18 -3.32 -17.15 15.54
CA SER A 18 -3.05 -18.23 16.51
C SER A 18 -2.16 -17.84 17.69
N ASP A 19 -1.57 -16.65 17.69
CA ASP A 19 -0.68 -16.16 18.74
C ASP A 19 -1.36 -15.11 19.64
N GLU A 20 -0.92 -15.01 20.91
CA GLU A 20 -1.30 -13.95 21.86
C GLU A 20 -0.74 -12.57 21.45
N LEU A 21 -1.07 -12.10 20.24
CA LEU A 21 -0.79 -10.73 19.77
C LEU A 21 -1.70 -9.68 20.43
N THR A 22 -2.37 -10.04 21.51
CA THR A 22 -3.39 -9.26 22.22
C THR A 22 -2.82 -8.06 22.97
N ALA A 23 -1.51 -8.01 23.25
CA ALA A 23 -0.91 -6.95 24.06
C ALA A 23 -1.05 -5.53 23.46
N SER A 24 -1.07 -5.38 22.13
CA SER A 24 -1.23 -4.07 21.47
C SER A 24 -2.65 -3.80 20.97
N GLY A 25 -3.47 -4.85 20.79
CA GLY A 25 -4.78 -4.76 20.13
C GLY A 25 -4.72 -4.29 18.66
N GLN A 26 -3.54 -4.26 18.04
CA GLN A 26 -3.30 -3.67 16.72
C GLN A 26 -2.34 -4.51 15.88
N VAL A 27 -2.56 -4.49 14.57
CA VAL A 27 -1.69 -5.15 13.59
C VAL A 27 -1.30 -4.18 12.48
N LYS A 28 0.01 -4.10 12.18
CA LYS A 28 0.52 -3.21 11.14
C LYS A 28 0.61 -3.93 9.80
N GLY A 29 0.10 -3.28 8.75
CA GLY A 29 0.36 -3.56 7.35
C GLY A 29 1.12 -2.42 6.70
N GLN A 30 1.67 -2.67 5.52
CA GLN A 30 2.45 -1.71 4.74
C GLN A 30 2.26 -1.97 3.24
N ILE A 31 2.18 -0.89 2.47
CA ILE A 31 2.20 -0.88 1.01
C ILE A 31 3.20 0.18 0.52
N ALA A 32 3.64 0.06 -0.74
CA ALA A 32 4.40 1.11 -1.40
C ALA A 32 3.51 2.31 -1.75
N GLY A 33 4.11 3.50 -1.81
CA GLY A 33 3.41 4.74 -2.16
C GLY A 33 3.35 5.05 -3.65
N PRO A 34 2.46 5.98 -4.03
CA PRO A 34 2.15 6.29 -5.43
C PRO A 34 3.34 6.83 -6.22
N LEU A 35 4.23 7.65 -5.64
CA LEU A 35 5.39 8.18 -6.35
C LEU A 35 6.42 7.08 -6.57
N THR A 36 6.76 6.33 -5.53
CA THR A 36 7.74 5.25 -5.63
C THR A 36 7.33 4.24 -6.69
N VAL A 37 6.06 3.84 -6.74
CA VAL A 37 5.57 2.92 -7.79
C VAL A 37 5.53 3.61 -9.15
N GLY A 38 4.93 4.80 -9.26
CA GLY A 38 4.76 5.48 -10.54
C GLY A 38 6.06 5.98 -11.17
N LEU A 39 7.10 6.24 -10.37
CA LEU A 39 8.42 6.63 -10.86
C LEU A 39 9.30 5.43 -11.22
N SER A 40 8.98 4.23 -10.72
CA SER A 40 9.73 3.01 -11.00
C SER A 40 9.26 2.30 -12.28
N LEU A 41 8.06 2.62 -12.77
CA LEU A 41 7.47 2.08 -13.99
C LEU A 41 7.59 3.11 -15.10
N VAL A 42 7.90 2.66 -16.32
CA VAL A 42 8.08 3.53 -17.49
C VAL A 42 7.21 3.09 -18.66
N ASP A 43 6.85 4.04 -19.52
CA ASP A 43 6.20 3.78 -20.80
C ASP A 43 7.20 3.27 -21.86
N GLN A 44 6.74 3.13 -23.11
CA GLN A 44 7.57 2.68 -24.23
C GLN A 44 8.73 3.62 -24.58
N ASP A 45 8.65 4.89 -24.19
CA ASP A 45 9.65 5.92 -24.46
C ASP A 45 10.60 6.12 -23.26
N GLY A 46 10.42 5.35 -22.18
CA GLY A 46 11.24 5.40 -20.98
C GLY A 46 10.82 6.52 -20.01
N LEU A 47 9.67 7.17 -20.22
CA LEU A 47 9.16 8.19 -19.32
C LEU A 47 8.42 7.53 -18.16
N PRO A 48 8.68 7.93 -16.89
CA PRO A 48 7.97 7.36 -15.76
C PRO A 48 6.46 7.59 -15.84
N ILE A 49 5.68 6.55 -15.54
CA ILE A 49 4.23 6.56 -15.74
C ILE A 49 3.50 7.55 -14.82
N TYR A 50 4.14 8.01 -13.74
CA TYR A 50 3.58 9.03 -12.86
C TYR A 50 3.29 10.36 -13.58
N TYR A 51 4.01 10.64 -14.67
CA TYR A 51 3.80 11.84 -15.48
C TYR A 51 2.62 11.72 -16.46
N HIS A 52 2.05 10.53 -16.63
CA HIS A 52 0.85 10.30 -17.42
C HIS A 52 -0.35 10.23 -16.48
N ASP A 53 -1.23 11.24 -16.53
CA ASP A 53 -2.35 11.35 -15.59
C ASP A 53 -3.22 10.08 -15.53
N ASP A 54 -3.50 9.46 -16.67
CA ASP A 54 -4.30 8.23 -16.76
C ASP A 54 -3.59 7.03 -16.10
N LEU A 55 -2.29 6.86 -16.33
CA LEU A 55 -1.52 5.77 -15.75
C LEU A 55 -1.27 6.00 -14.25
N ARG A 56 -1.09 7.25 -13.84
CA ARG A 56 -1.02 7.64 -12.43
C ARG A 56 -2.32 7.27 -11.71
N ASP A 57 -3.49 7.60 -12.25
CA ASP A 57 -4.77 7.21 -11.64
C ASP A 57 -4.89 5.69 -11.50
N VAL A 58 -4.52 4.92 -12.54
CA VAL A 58 -4.50 3.45 -12.46
C VAL A 58 -3.61 2.95 -11.31
N VAL A 59 -2.41 3.51 -11.13
CA VAL A 59 -1.52 3.17 -10.01
C VAL A 59 -2.18 3.50 -8.68
N VAL A 60 -2.72 4.70 -8.53
CA VAL A 60 -3.36 5.17 -7.29
C VAL A 60 -4.55 4.28 -6.91
N GLN A 61 -5.45 3.98 -7.85
CA GLN A 61 -6.59 3.11 -7.61
C GLN A 61 -6.16 1.68 -7.27
N THR A 62 -5.11 1.18 -7.93
CA THR A 62 -4.55 -0.15 -7.64
C THR A 62 -3.99 -0.21 -6.22
N LEU A 63 -3.23 0.80 -5.80
CA LEU A 63 -2.71 0.91 -4.44
C LEU A 63 -3.82 1.06 -3.41
N ALA A 64 -4.85 1.86 -3.71
CA ALA A 64 -6.01 2.04 -2.85
C ALA A 64 -6.78 0.73 -2.64
N GLN A 65 -6.96 -0.06 -3.70
CA GLN A 65 -7.60 -1.38 -3.62
C GLN A 65 -6.73 -2.40 -2.90
N ASN A 66 -5.41 -2.39 -3.13
CA ASN A 66 -4.46 -3.25 -2.41
C ASN A 66 -4.48 -2.96 -0.90
N ALA A 67 -4.38 -1.68 -0.52
CA ALA A 67 -4.43 -1.26 0.88
C ALA A 67 -5.74 -1.63 1.57
N ARG A 68 -6.86 -1.47 0.85
CA ARG A 68 -8.19 -1.90 1.33
C ARG A 68 -8.27 -3.41 1.54
N CYS A 69 -7.80 -4.20 0.59
CA CYS A 69 -7.76 -5.65 0.73
C CYS A 69 -6.89 -6.06 1.93
N GLN A 70 -5.72 -5.46 2.08
CA GLN A 70 -4.82 -5.74 3.20
C GLN A 70 -5.46 -5.36 4.54
N ALA A 71 -6.10 -4.19 4.64
CA ALA A 71 -6.83 -3.77 5.84
C ALA A 71 -7.96 -4.73 6.19
N ALA A 72 -8.76 -5.15 5.21
CA ALA A 72 -9.86 -6.10 5.40
C ALA A 72 -9.35 -7.48 5.86
N MET A 73 -8.25 -7.97 5.28
CA MET A 73 -7.62 -9.24 5.68
C MET A 73 -7.07 -9.16 7.09
N LEU A 74 -6.34 -8.11 7.43
CA LEU A 74 -5.81 -7.90 8.77
C LEU A 74 -6.91 -7.75 9.82
N GLY A 75 -8.05 -7.13 9.46
CA GLY A 75 -9.20 -7.00 10.35
C GLY A 75 -9.82 -8.34 10.76
N GLN A 76 -9.64 -9.40 9.96
CA GLN A 76 -10.12 -10.76 10.29
C GLN A 76 -9.38 -11.36 11.49
N THR A 77 -8.24 -10.79 11.88
CA THR A 77 -7.49 -11.21 13.07
C THR A 77 -8.14 -10.82 14.40
N GLY A 78 -9.17 -9.97 14.37
CA GLY A 78 -9.77 -9.37 15.57
C GLY A 78 -8.96 -8.21 16.15
N LEU A 79 -7.80 -7.90 15.58
CA LEU A 79 -6.98 -6.73 15.92
C LEU A 79 -7.35 -5.55 15.03
N ARG A 80 -7.15 -4.33 15.53
CA ARG A 80 -7.37 -3.12 14.72
C ARG A 80 -6.22 -2.94 13.71
N PRO A 81 -6.49 -2.92 12.39
CA PRO A 81 -5.42 -2.75 11.40
C PRO A 81 -4.90 -1.32 11.37
N ILE A 82 -3.61 -1.19 11.08
CA ILE A 82 -2.93 0.06 10.78
C ILE A 82 -2.14 -0.13 9.48
N ILE A 83 -2.45 0.61 8.42
CA ILE A 83 -1.75 0.50 7.14
C ILE A 83 -0.85 1.72 6.93
N PHE A 84 0.42 1.48 6.65
CA PHE A 84 1.37 2.53 6.26
C PHE A 84 1.58 2.53 4.75
N VAL A 85 1.58 3.72 4.16
CA VAL A 85 1.99 3.96 2.78
C VAL A 85 3.44 4.44 2.79
N ASP A 86 4.35 3.63 2.29
CA ASP A 86 5.79 3.89 2.30
C ASP A 86 6.24 4.45 0.94
N ASP A 87 6.53 5.74 0.90
CA ASP A 87 6.88 6.46 -0.33
C ASP A 87 8.22 7.21 -0.20
N PRO A 88 9.36 6.50 -0.18
CA PRO A 88 10.66 7.15 -0.08
C PRO A 88 10.91 8.16 -1.21
N ALA A 89 10.27 8.00 -2.38
CA ALA A 89 10.38 8.95 -3.48
C ALA A 89 9.81 10.35 -3.14
N ILE A 90 8.89 10.46 -2.17
CA ILE A 90 8.43 11.77 -1.68
C ILE A 90 9.59 12.58 -1.07
N SER A 91 10.57 11.93 -0.44
CA SER A 91 11.75 12.64 0.08
C SER A 91 12.64 13.26 -1.01
N ALA A 92 12.57 12.70 -2.23
CA ALA A 92 13.29 13.19 -3.40
C ALA A 92 12.49 14.23 -4.22
N TRP A 93 11.24 14.50 -3.82
CA TRP A 93 10.38 15.54 -4.41
C TRP A 93 11.06 16.92 -4.30
N GLY A 94 10.98 17.71 -5.38
CA GLY A 94 11.62 19.03 -5.46
C GLY A 94 13.11 19.03 -5.84
N SER A 95 13.73 17.85 -6.04
CA SER A 95 15.04 17.76 -6.71
C SER A 95 14.94 18.14 -8.19
N ARG A 96 16.05 18.56 -8.82
CA ARG A 96 16.12 19.00 -10.23
C ARG A 96 15.54 18.01 -11.27
N LEU A 97 15.28 16.76 -10.87
CA LEU A 97 14.73 15.68 -11.70
C LEU A 97 13.18 15.64 -11.73
N HIS A 98 12.48 16.41 -10.88
CA HIS A 98 11.04 16.27 -10.64
C HIS A 98 10.27 17.60 -10.70
N LEU A 99 10.62 18.49 -11.65
CA LEU A 99 10.09 19.86 -11.76
C LEU A 99 8.57 19.96 -12.03
N SER A 100 7.93 18.88 -12.49
CA SER A 100 6.50 18.84 -12.83
C SER A 100 5.60 18.20 -11.76
N LEU A 101 6.13 17.79 -10.62
CA LEU A 101 5.34 17.15 -9.55
C LEU A 101 4.65 18.20 -8.65
N SER A 102 3.34 18.31 -8.76
CA SER A 102 2.53 19.16 -7.87
C SER A 102 2.34 18.51 -6.49
N ARG A 103 2.62 19.26 -5.43
CA ARG A 103 2.33 18.85 -4.04
C ARG A 103 0.85 18.47 -3.85
N ASP A 104 -0.04 19.21 -4.51
CA ASP A 104 -1.48 19.02 -4.39
C ASP A 104 -1.91 17.68 -5.00
N SER A 105 -1.30 17.29 -6.14
CA SER A 105 -1.54 15.99 -6.76
C SER A 105 -1.08 14.84 -5.86
N ILE A 106 0.12 14.95 -5.27
CA ILE A 106 0.64 13.95 -4.34
C ILE A 106 -0.27 13.78 -3.12
N GLN A 107 -0.73 14.90 -2.57
CA GLN A 107 -1.65 14.89 -1.44
C GLN A 107 -3.00 14.27 -1.80
N ALA A 108 -3.52 14.55 -3.01
CA ALA A 108 -4.76 13.95 -3.51
C ALA A 108 -4.63 12.44 -3.74
N ASP A 109 -3.50 11.99 -4.29
CA ASP A 109 -3.19 10.57 -4.52
C ASP A 109 -3.15 9.81 -3.18
N LEU A 110 -2.41 10.33 -2.20
CA LEU A 110 -2.32 9.74 -0.86
C LEU A 110 -3.69 9.72 -0.16
N GLU A 111 -4.47 10.80 -0.25
CA GLU A 111 -5.79 10.88 0.36
C GLU A 111 -6.76 9.87 -0.27
N THR A 112 -6.67 9.62 -1.57
CA THR A 112 -7.44 8.56 -2.24
C THR A 112 -7.13 7.19 -1.60
N ILE A 113 -5.85 6.86 -1.42
CA ILE A 113 -5.43 5.60 -0.78
C ILE A 113 -5.87 5.54 0.68
N PHE A 114 -5.67 6.61 1.45
CA PHE A 114 -6.05 6.68 2.85
C PHE A 114 -7.57 6.58 3.06
N SER A 115 -8.37 7.18 2.18
CA SER A 115 -9.83 7.05 2.23
C SER A 115 -10.28 5.59 2.09
N SER A 116 -9.61 4.84 1.19
CA SER A 116 -9.86 3.42 0.96
C SER A 116 -9.49 2.57 2.18
N ILE A 117 -8.36 2.88 2.85
CA ILE A 117 -7.97 2.22 4.11
C ILE A 117 -8.99 2.50 5.22
N ARG A 118 -9.35 3.78 5.42
CA ARG A 118 -10.31 4.18 6.47
C ARG A 118 -11.70 3.60 6.25
N SER A 119 -12.09 3.32 5.00
CA SER A 119 -13.35 2.62 4.68
C SER A 119 -13.47 1.23 5.31
N GLN A 120 -12.34 0.62 5.72
CA GLN A 120 -12.28 -0.67 6.41
C GLN A 120 -12.14 -0.53 7.94
N GLY A 121 -12.30 0.68 8.50
CA GLY A 121 -12.12 0.95 9.93
C GLY A 121 -10.66 0.91 10.40
N ALA A 122 -9.71 0.82 9.47
CA ALA A 122 -8.28 0.80 9.75
C ALA A 122 -7.71 2.21 9.96
N LEU A 123 -6.64 2.30 10.74
CA LEU A 123 -5.80 3.51 10.82
C LEU A 123 -4.86 3.57 9.62
N CYS A 124 -4.48 4.78 9.22
CA CYS A 124 -3.56 5.00 8.10
C CYS A 124 -2.45 5.98 8.47
N GLY A 125 -1.28 5.81 7.86
CA GLY A 125 -0.14 6.71 7.99
C GLY A 125 0.78 6.63 6.77
N HIS A 126 1.74 7.55 6.69
CA HIS A 126 2.82 7.57 5.71
C HIS A 126 4.15 7.73 6.42
N CYS A 127 5.24 7.20 5.86
CA CYS A 127 6.60 7.42 6.36
C CYS A 127 7.43 8.27 5.40
#